data_AF-A0A968IBH2-F1
#
_entry.id   AF-A0A968IBH2-F1
#
_cell.length_a   1.000
_cell.length_b   1.000
_cell.length_c   1.000
_cell.angle_alpha   90.00
_cell.angle_beta   90.00
_cell.angle_gamma   90.00
#
_symmetry.space_group_name_H-M   'P 1'
#
loop_
_entity.id
_entity.type
_entity.pdbx_description
1 polymer ?
#
loop_
_entity_poly.entity_id
_entity_poly.type
_entity_poly.pdbx_seq_one_letter_code
_entity_poly.pdbx_strand_id
1 'polypeptide(L)'
;IMSAKGLDTDYMRVRALPFSAEVREFIATHESVVVVEMNQHGQLAILLRTEYPEFATKIKSIAHCDGLPLSGEFVAQRVSEVK
;
A
#
# COMPACT_ATOMS: atom_id res chain seq x y z
N ILE A 1 -11.47 4.71 -11.14
CA ILE A 1 -12.13 3.45 -10.72
C ILE A 1 -12.62 3.53 -9.28
N MET A 2 -11.75 3.80 -8.30
CA MET A 2 -12.12 3.82 -6.87
C MET A 2 -13.14 4.90 -6.50
N SER A 3 -12.92 6.14 -6.94
CA SER A 3 -13.88 7.24 -6.71
C SER A 3 -15.28 6.94 -7.28
N ALA A 4 -15.36 6.26 -8.44
CA ALA A 4 -16.64 5.82 -9.01
C ALA A 4 -17.36 4.75 -8.17
N LYS A 5 -16.64 4.05 -7.29
CA LYS A 5 -17.18 3.13 -6.28
C LYS A 5 -17.46 3.82 -4.93
N GLY A 6 -17.30 5.14 -4.84
CA GLY A 6 -17.49 5.90 -3.61
C GLY A 6 -16.38 5.71 -2.56
N LEU A 7 -15.23 5.16 -2.94
CA LEU A 7 -14.08 5.01 -2.06
C LEU A 7 -13.21 6.27 -2.13
N ASP A 8 -13.03 6.92 -0.99
CA ASP A 8 -12.05 8.00 -0.83
C ASP A 8 -10.65 7.39 -0.67
N THR A 9 -9.72 7.80 -1.54
CA THR A 9 -8.40 7.17 -1.63
C THR A 9 -7.35 8.22 -1.96
N ASP A 10 -6.24 8.20 -1.24
CA ASP A 10 -5.03 8.94 -1.57
C ASP A 10 -3.93 7.98 -2.06
N TYR A 11 -2.88 8.53 -2.67
CA TYR A 11 -1.78 7.76 -3.25
C TYR A 11 -0.42 8.36 -2.91
N MET A 12 0.46 7.51 -2.38
CA MET A 12 1.87 7.85 -2.16
C MET A 12 2.78 6.82 -2.83
N ARG A 13 3.81 7.32 -3.54
CA ARG A 13 4.89 6.50 -4.11
C ARG A 13 6.19 6.70 -3.33
N VAL A 14 6.61 5.66 -2.61
CA VAL A 14 7.93 5.62 -1.97
C VAL A 14 9.02 5.49 -3.03
N ARG A 15 10.09 6.28 -2.91
CA ARG A 15 11.18 6.34 -3.90
C ARG A 15 12.55 5.94 -3.39
N ALA A 16 12.81 6.03 -2.09
CA ALA A 16 14.12 5.78 -1.50
C ALA A 16 14.03 5.35 -0.04
N LEU A 17 15.12 4.75 0.44
CA LEU A 17 15.43 4.58 1.86
C LEU A 17 16.58 5.54 2.23
N PRO A 18 16.66 6.02 3.49
CA PRO A 18 15.64 5.86 4.54
C PRO A 18 14.32 6.56 4.19
N PHE A 19 13.21 6.14 4.81
CA PHE A 19 11.90 6.74 4.54
C PHE A 19 11.86 8.21 4.97
N SER A 20 11.20 9.07 4.18
CA SER A 20 10.98 10.46 4.55
C SER A 20 9.91 10.58 5.65
N ALA A 21 9.91 11.71 6.37
CA ALA A 21 8.87 12.00 7.37
C ALA A 21 7.45 11.98 6.77
N GLU A 22 7.31 12.35 5.50
CA GLU A 22 6.05 12.32 4.75
C GLU A 22 5.44 10.92 4.69
N VAL A 23 6.26 9.86 4.61
CA VAL A 23 5.75 8.46 4.60
C VAL A 23 5.07 8.13 5.92
N ARG A 24 5.68 8.52 7.04
CA ARG A 24 5.09 8.34 8.37
C ARG A 24 3.79 9.13 8.52
N GLU A 25 3.79 10.39 8.08
CA GLU A 25 2.61 11.26 8.15
C GLU A 25 1.46 10.70 7.31
N PHE A 26 1.75 10.23 6.09
CA PHE A 26 0.79 9.57 5.23
C PHE A 26 0.16 8.35 5.92
N ILE A 27 0.95 7.49 6.57
CA ILE A 27 0.41 6.33 7.28
C ILE A 27 -0.43 6.75 8.51
N ALA A 28 -0.03 7.82 9.19
CA ALA A 28 -0.73 8.30 10.38
C ALA A 28 -2.12 8.85 10.05
N THR A 29 -2.27 9.60 8.97
CA THR A 29 -3.51 10.30 8.59
C THR A 29 -4.57 9.41 7.92
N HIS A 30 -4.21 8.21 7.49
CA HIS A 30 -5.12 7.29 6.81
C HIS A 30 -5.65 6.21 7.75
N GLU A 31 -6.92 5.81 7.64
CA GLU A 31 -7.48 4.71 8.46
C GLU A 31 -6.76 3.38 8.21
N SER A 32 -6.52 3.06 6.94
CA SER A 32 -5.77 1.90 6.49
C SER A 32 -4.85 2.28 5.32
N VAL A 33 -3.74 1.55 5.17
CA VAL A 33 -2.78 1.74 4.07
C VAL A 33 -2.56 0.41 3.38
N VAL A 34 -2.80 0.38 2.07
CA VAL A 34 -2.58 -0.83 1.27
C VAL A 34 -1.33 -0.64 0.42
N VAL A 35 -0.31 -1.46 0.68
CA VAL A 35 0.93 -1.49 -0.09
C VAL A 35 0.73 -2.42 -1.28
N VAL A 36 0.71 -1.86 -2.48
CA VAL A 36 0.64 -2.61 -3.75
C VAL A 36 2.04 -2.72 -4.32
N GLU A 37 2.54 -3.95 -4.46
CA GLU A 37 3.94 -4.18 -4.85
C GLU A 37 4.10 -5.39 -5.78
N MET A 38 4.97 -5.23 -6.78
CA MET A 38 5.34 -6.29 -7.73
C MET A 38 6.50 -7.13 -7.22
N ASN A 39 6.29 -7.82 -6.10
CA ASN A 39 7.22 -8.84 -5.60
C ASN A 39 6.45 -9.96 -4.90
N GLN A 40 7.13 -11.06 -4.57
CA GLN A 40 6.49 -12.26 -4.02
C GLN A 40 6.24 -12.21 -2.52
N HIS A 41 6.85 -11.26 -1.78
CA HIS A 41 6.97 -11.38 -0.32
C HIS A 41 6.43 -10.17 0.45
N GLY A 42 5.98 -9.13 -0.23
CA GLY A 42 5.51 -7.92 0.43
C GLY A 42 6.63 -7.14 1.11
N GLN A 43 7.82 -7.09 0.49
CA GLN A 43 9.03 -6.57 1.14
C GLN A 43 8.88 -5.13 1.61
N LEU A 44 8.22 -4.26 0.84
CA LEU A 44 8.00 -2.87 1.25
C LEU A 44 7.07 -2.79 2.46
N ALA A 45 6.00 -3.60 2.49
CA ALA A 45 5.12 -3.67 3.65
C ALA A 45 5.86 -4.16 4.92
N ILE A 46 6.77 -5.13 4.77
CA ILE A 46 7.61 -5.60 5.88
C ILE A 46 8.52 -4.48 6.40
N LEU A 47 9.18 -3.75 5.50
CA LEU A 47 10.04 -2.62 5.89
C LEU A 47 9.25 -1.52 6.61
N LEU A 48 8.08 -1.13 6.09
CA LEU A 48 7.24 -0.10 6.70
C LEU A 48 6.72 -0.51 8.08
N ARG A 49 6.33 -1.77 8.27
CA ARG A 49 5.90 -2.30 9.58
C ARG A 49 7.06 -2.37 10.57
N THR A 50 8.27 -2.62 10.08
CA THR A 50 9.48 -2.68 10.92
C THR A 50 9.91 -1.28 11.36
N GLU A 51 9.86 -0.29 10.46
CA GLU A 51 10.20 1.10 10.77
C GLU A 51 9.14 1.78 11.64
N TYR A 52 7.86 1.50 11.39
CA TYR A 52 6.72 2.12 12.06
C TYR A 52 5.82 1.07 12.74
N PRO A 53 6.31 0.38 13.78
CA PRO A 53 5.57 -0.69 14.45
C PRO A 53 4.24 -0.22 15.04
N GLU A 54 4.12 1.06 15.40
CA GLU A 54 2.87 1.66 15.90
C GLU A 54 1.73 1.63 14.86
N PHE A 55 2.04 1.51 13.57
CA PHE A 55 1.06 1.46 12.49
C PHE A 55 0.93 0.08 11.84
N ALA A 56 1.60 -0.95 12.38
CA ALA A 56 1.71 -2.24 11.71
C ALA A 56 0.36 -2.90 11.39
N THR A 57 -0.67 -2.69 12.22
CA THR A 57 -2.02 -3.23 12.04
C THR A 57 -2.80 -2.57 10.90
N LYS A 58 -2.47 -1.30 10.59
CA LYS A 58 -3.07 -0.47 9.51
C LYS A 58 -2.47 -0.80 8.15
N ILE A 59 -1.23 -1.27 8.10
CA ILE A 59 -0.50 -1.57 6.87
C ILE A 59 -0.91 -2.96 6.37
N LYS A 60 -1.59 -3.02 5.23
CA LYS A 60 -1.95 -4.22 4.47
C LYS A 60 -1.05 -4.34 3.23
N SER A 61 -0.89 -5.55 2.69
CA SER A 61 -0.03 -5.79 1.51
C SER A 61 -0.80 -6.57 0.45
N ILE A 62 -0.67 -6.13 -0.79
CA ILE A 62 -1.05 -6.85 -2.01
C ILE A 62 0.26 -7.05 -2.78
N ALA A 63 0.93 -8.16 -2.49
CA ALA A 63 2.12 -8.61 -3.17
C ALA A 63 1.71 -9.52 -4.34
N HIS A 64 2.02 -9.13 -5.58
CA HIS A 64 1.68 -9.91 -6.77
C HIS A 64 2.84 -9.91 -7.77
N CYS A 65 3.25 -11.08 -8.22
CA CYS A 65 4.39 -11.22 -9.13
C CYS A 65 4.21 -12.45 -10.03
N ASP A 66 3.66 -12.25 -11.23
CA ASP A 66 3.44 -13.27 -12.27
C ASP A 66 4.23 -12.98 -13.56
N GLY A 67 5.08 -11.94 -13.55
CA GLY A 67 5.84 -11.50 -14.72
C GLY A 67 5.10 -10.51 -15.63
N LEU A 68 3.83 -10.19 -15.34
CA LEU A 68 3.05 -9.20 -16.07
C LEU A 68 2.92 -7.89 -15.28
N PRO A 69 2.79 -6.73 -15.96
CA PRO A 69 2.46 -5.47 -15.29
C PRO A 69 1.09 -5.53 -14.60
N LEU A 70 0.96 -4.85 -13.45
CA LEU A 70 -0.32 -4.70 -12.77
C LEU A 70 -1.25 -3.77 -13.56
N SER A 71 -2.46 -4.24 -13.88
CA SER A 71 -3.50 -3.39 -14.46
C SER A 71 -4.22 -2.57 -13.38
N GLY A 72 -4.79 -1.44 -13.79
CA GLY A 72 -5.61 -0.60 -12.90
C GLY A 72 -6.82 -1.35 -12.35
N GLU A 73 -7.42 -2.23 -13.16
CA GLU A 73 -8.53 -3.09 -12.78
C GLU A 73 -8.13 -4.09 -11.70
N PHE A 74 -6.97 -4.73 -11.86
CA PHE A 74 -6.45 -5.66 -10.86
C PHE A 74 -6.23 -4.96 -9.52
N VAL A 75 -5.54 -3.80 -9.53
CA VAL A 75 -5.31 -3.03 -8.31
C VAL A 75 -6.62 -2.61 -7.67
N ALA A 76 -7.57 -2.09 -8.46
CA ALA A 76 -8.86 -1.64 -7.95
C ALA A 76 -9.69 -2.78 -7.35
N GLN A 77 -9.66 -3.96 -7.96
CA GLN A 77 -10.33 -5.14 -7.41
C GLN A 77 -9.69 -5.56 -6.09
N ARG A 78 -8.38 -5.78 -6.08
CA ARG A 78 -7.67 -6.31 -4.92
C ARG A 78 -7.74 -5.39 -3.72
N VAL A 79 -7.62 -4.07 -3.92
CA VAL A 79 -7.78 -3.09 -2.83
C VAL A 79 -9.21 -3.10 -2.27
N SER A 80 -10.23 -3.35 -3.09
CA SER A 80 -11.63 -3.45 -2.61
C SER A 80 -11.88 -4.71 -1.77
N GLU A 81 -11.05 -5.74 -1.91
CA GLU A 81 -11.15 -7.01 -1.17
C GLU A 81 -10.40 -6.99 0.17
N VAL A 82 -9.51 -6.02 0.36
CA VAL A 82 -8.78 -5.83 1.61
C VAL A 82 -9.72 -5.19 2.63
N LYS A 83 -10.06 -5.94 3.68
CA LYS A 83 -10.85 -5.46 4.83
C LYS A 83 -10.02 -4.60 5.78
#